data_AF-G8BQE5-F1
#
_entry.id   AF-G8BQE5-F1
#
_cell.length_a   1.000
_cell.length_b   1.000
_cell.length_c   1.000
_cell.angle_alpha   90.00
_cell.angle_beta   90.00
_cell.angle_gamma   90.00
#
_symmetry.space_group_name_H-M   'P 1'
#
loop_
_entity.id
_entity.type
_entity.pdbx_description
1 polymer ?
#
loop_
_entity_poly.entity_id
_entity_poly.type
_entity_poly.pdbx_seq_one_letter_code
_entity_poly.pdbx_strand_id
1 'polypeptide(L)'
;MLINVSKPFQILQWITYISIIVGVQLLIVLPISVLIFHDFYTRLIPPDSSQYVPVSTFEQYDELTYRHLITRVPIEKPLYSVEDNGLDQNLPLRDNILYKMDIDMKFFCLNENDLSRNNLEVLDFQVRVRNNYQKTKATSVIYRRKIPITCLNEHDSIVEDEIHKYGKNRLAMYQREWLNSIYVDDLIYIPSEIRQIQYHFVLPGQRLILQPESNIYMRMEFKQGIRNMMLRWKKLTYLIGITVFYIFITTLFFISTGSSFYYMKSQNFITPVADIKL
;
A
#
# COMPACT_ATOMS: atom_id res chain seq x y z
N MET A 1 -24.17 -17.12 60.60
CA MET A 1 -24.03 -17.43 59.16
C MET A 1 -22.54 -17.57 58.87
N LEU A 2 -22.02 -18.78 58.69
CA LEU A 2 -20.59 -19.01 58.43
C LEU A 2 -20.29 -18.64 56.97
N ILE A 3 -19.62 -17.51 56.76
CA ILE A 3 -19.19 -17.09 55.42
C ILE A 3 -18.04 -18.03 55.02
N ASN A 4 -18.25 -18.82 53.96
CA ASN A 4 -17.27 -19.77 53.48
C ASN A 4 -16.16 -19.03 52.71
N VAL A 5 -15.12 -18.61 53.43
CA VAL A 5 -14.00 -17.78 52.94
C VAL A 5 -13.14 -18.51 51.89
N SER A 6 -13.27 -19.83 51.75
CA SER A 6 -12.48 -20.63 50.79
C SER A 6 -12.71 -20.28 49.31
N LYS A 7 -13.96 -19.99 48.93
CA LYS A 7 -14.33 -19.68 47.54
C LYS A 7 -13.72 -18.37 47.00
N PRO A 8 -13.76 -17.23 47.72
CA PRO A 8 -13.12 -16.01 47.22
C PRO A 8 -11.60 -16.13 47.11
N PHE A 9 -10.94 -16.89 47.98
CA PHE A 9 -9.49 -17.14 47.86
C PHE A 9 -9.12 -17.96 46.61
N GLN A 10 -9.93 -18.96 46.25
CA GLN A 10 -9.71 -19.71 45.00
C GLN A 10 -9.87 -18.82 43.77
N ILE A 11 -10.90 -17.97 43.74
CA ILE A 11 -11.12 -17.02 42.63
C ILE A 11 -9.94 -16.05 42.51
N LEU A 12 -9.44 -15.53 43.64
CA LEU A 12 -8.27 -14.64 43.64
C LEU A 12 -7.04 -15.34 43.03
N GLN A 13 -6.81 -16.60 43.38
CA GLN A 13 -5.71 -17.40 42.83
C GLN A 13 -5.84 -17.64 41.32
N TRP A 14 -7.05 -17.90 40.83
CA TRP A 14 -7.29 -18.02 39.38
C TRP A 14 -7.07 -16.68 38.65
N ILE A 15 -7.52 -15.58 39.24
CA ILE A 15 -7.32 -14.24 38.68
C ILE A 15 -5.82 -13.89 38.61
N THR A 16 -5.05 -14.21 39.64
CA THR A 16 -3.59 -13.95 39.61
C THR A 16 -2.90 -14.79 38.54
N TYR A 17 -3.27 -16.07 38.38
CA TYR A 17 -2.72 -16.89 37.30
C TYR A 17 -3.09 -16.39 35.91
N ILE A 18 -4.36 -16.05 35.68
CA ILE A 18 -4.82 -15.48 34.40
C ILE A 18 -4.09 -14.16 34.13
N SER A 19 -3.97 -13.30 35.13
CA SER A 19 -3.29 -12.01 35.02
C SER A 19 -1.81 -12.17 34.64
N ILE A 20 -1.09 -13.11 35.27
CA ILE A 20 0.30 -13.42 34.93
C ILE A 20 0.41 -13.93 33.49
N ILE A 21 -0.47 -14.85 33.08
CA ILE A 21 -0.47 -15.39 31.71
C ILE A 21 -0.72 -14.27 30.70
N VAL A 22 -1.74 -13.43 30.92
CA VAL A 22 -2.04 -12.29 30.05
C VAL A 22 -0.86 -11.30 30.03
N GLY A 23 -0.23 -11.05 31.17
CA GLY A 23 0.97 -10.22 31.28
C GLY A 23 2.12 -10.74 30.44
N VAL A 24 2.44 -12.03 30.53
CA VAL A 24 3.47 -12.68 29.71
C VAL A 24 3.11 -12.60 28.22
N GLN A 25 1.84 -12.83 27.87
CA GLN A 25 1.38 -12.78 26.49
C GLN A 25 1.51 -11.39 25.87
N LEU A 26 1.10 -10.34 26.59
CA LEU A 26 1.11 -8.97 26.08
C LEU A 26 2.50 -8.30 26.14
N LEU A 27 3.29 -8.57 27.18
CA LEU A 27 4.58 -7.88 27.39
C LEU A 27 5.77 -8.62 26.79
N ILE A 28 5.67 -9.95 26.59
CA ILE A 28 6.80 -10.76 26.13
C ILE A 28 6.47 -11.38 24.77
N VAL A 29 5.42 -12.20 24.68
CA VAL A 29 5.14 -12.98 23.47
C VAL A 29 4.76 -12.09 22.29
N LEU A 30 3.86 -11.14 22.50
CA LEU A 30 3.40 -10.25 21.44
C LEU A 30 4.54 -9.37 20.88
N PRO A 31 5.34 -8.64 21.67
CA PRO A 31 6.46 -7.85 21.14
C PRO A 31 7.49 -8.69 20.39
N ILE A 32 7.81 -9.89 20.89
CA ILE A 32 8.73 -10.81 20.21
C ILE A 32 8.16 -11.26 18.86
N SER A 33 6.86 -11.59 18.80
CA SER A 33 6.21 -11.96 17.54
C SER A 33 6.26 -10.85 16.50
N VAL A 34 6.05 -9.59 16.92
CA VAL A 34 6.14 -8.41 16.07
C VAL A 34 7.58 -8.23 15.58
N LEU A 35 8.57 -8.33 16.45
CA LEU A 35 9.98 -8.13 16.10
C LEU A 35 10.45 -9.19 15.10
N ILE A 36 10.19 -10.47 15.37
CA ILE A 36 10.61 -11.56 14.50
C ILE A 36 9.92 -11.45 13.14
N PHE A 37 8.61 -11.19 13.12
CA PHE A 37 7.89 -11.04 11.87
C PHE A 37 8.37 -9.80 11.09
N HIS A 38 8.67 -8.69 11.77
CA HIS A 38 9.20 -7.49 11.14
C HIS A 38 10.55 -7.75 10.44
N ASP A 39 11.47 -8.44 11.11
CA ASP A 39 12.77 -8.82 10.53
C ASP A 39 12.60 -9.80 9.36
N PHE A 40 11.72 -10.79 9.50
CA PHE A 40 11.38 -11.69 8.39
C PHE A 40 10.79 -10.94 7.19
N TYR A 41 9.84 -10.04 7.44
CA TYR A 41 9.13 -9.29 6.41
C TYR A 41 10.08 -8.34 5.65
N THR A 42 10.92 -7.60 6.36
CA THR A 42 11.85 -6.63 5.73
C THR A 42 12.95 -7.31 4.92
N ARG A 43 13.37 -8.52 5.31
CA ARG A 43 14.29 -9.35 4.48
C ARG A 43 13.62 -9.93 3.25
N LEU A 44 12.34 -10.28 3.35
CA LEU A 44 11.59 -10.86 2.24
C LEU A 44 11.21 -9.79 1.20
N ILE A 45 10.80 -8.63 1.69
CA ILE A 45 10.30 -7.50 0.93
C ILE A 45 11.04 -6.25 1.42
N PRO A 46 12.07 -5.81 0.67
CA PRO A 46 12.82 -4.61 0.99
C PRO A 46 11.86 -3.40 1.14
N PRO A 47 12.12 -2.45 2.06
CA PRO A 47 11.23 -1.32 2.29
C PRO A 47 11.07 -0.40 1.07
N ASP A 48 12.03 -0.45 0.15
CA ASP A 48 12.12 0.28 -1.12
C ASP A 48 11.55 -0.51 -2.33
N SER A 49 10.87 -1.63 -2.07
CA SER A 49 10.21 -2.47 -3.08
C SER A 49 9.03 -1.79 -3.79
N SER A 50 8.53 -0.70 -3.24
CA SER A 50 7.51 0.14 -3.85
C SER A 50 7.91 1.59 -3.76
N GLN A 51 7.72 2.34 -4.83
CA GLN A 51 7.91 3.77 -4.86
C GLN A 51 6.61 4.46 -5.25
N TYR A 52 6.26 5.45 -4.45
CA TYR A 52 5.11 6.29 -4.65
C TYR A 52 5.54 7.61 -5.26
N VAL A 53 4.88 8.01 -6.33
CA VAL A 53 5.07 9.29 -6.98
C VAL A 53 3.84 10.14 -6.70
N PRO A 54 3.93 11.11 -5.77
CA PRO A 54 2.85 12.04 -5.53
C PRO A 54 2.63 12.94 -6.75
N VAL A 55 1.37 13.24 -7.02
CA VAL A 55 0.95 14.17 -8.09
C VAL A 55 0.34 15.43 -7.47
N SER A 56 0.58 15.69 -6.18
CA SER A 56 -0.15 16.69 -5.38
C SER A 56 0.19 18.13 -5.71
N THR A 57 1.36 18.42 -6.28
CA THR A 57 1.80 19.76 -6.71
C THR A 57 1.60 20.01 -8.20
N PHE A 58 0.57 19.40 -8.80
CA PHE A 58 0.22 19.67 -10.19
C PHE A 58 -0.39 21.06 -10.36
N GLU A 59 0.44 22.06 -10.64
CA GLU A 59 -0.02 23.34 -11.18
C GLU A 59 -0.58 23.13 -12.60
N GLN A 60 -1.54 23.96 -12.99
CA GLN A 60 -2.22 23.89 -14.28
C GLN A 60 -1.20 23.98 -15.43
N TYR A 61 -1.02 22.89 -16.18
CA TYR A 61 -0.13 22.85 -17.35
C TYR A 61 -0.93 22.79 -18.65
N ASP A 62 -0.56 23.64 -19.60
CA ASP A 62 -1.06 23.60 -20.97
C ASP A 62 -0.51 22.39 -21.76
N GLU A 63 0.54 21.76 -21.26
CA GLU A 63 1.14 20.59 -21.87
C GLU A 63 0.46 19.30 -21.40
N LEU A 64 -0.05 18.52 -22.37
CA LEU A 64 -0.65 17.20 -22.15
C LEU A 64 0.40 16.07 -22.17
N THR A 65 1.67 16.38 -21.92
CA THR A 65 2.76 15.41 -21.94
C THR A 65 3.68 15.58 -20.74
N TYR A 66 3.74 14.57 -19.88
CA TYR A 66 4.59 14.58 -18.68
C TYR A 66 5.67 13.53 -18.76
N ARG A 67 6.81 13.78 -18.12
CA ARG A 67 8.02 12.98 -18.33
C ARG A 67 8.68 12.64 -16.99
N HIS A 68 8.91 11.37 -16.73
CA HIS A 68 9.82 10.95 -15.66
C HIS A 68 11.12 10.44 -16.26
N LEU A 69 12.23 10.98 -15.79
CA LEU A 69 13.54 10.40 -16.03
C LEU A 69 13.82 9.35 -14.95
N ILE A 70 14.19 8.14 -15.35
CA ILE A 70 14.49 7.05 -14.42
C ILE A 70 15.97 7.08 -14.08
N THR A 71 16.27 7.24 -12.80
CA THR A 71 17.62 7.07 -12.26
C THR A 71 17.76 5.66 -11.70
N ARG A 72 18.62 4.83 -12.29
CA ARG A 72 18.88 3.48 -11.79
C ARG A 72 19.89 3.51 -10.64
N VAL A 73 19.46 3.06 -9.47
CA VAL A 73 20.27 3.05 -8.25
C VAL A 73 20.65 1.60 -7.91
N PRO A 74 21.94 1.28 -7.76
CA PRO A 74 22.39 -0.06 -7.41
C PRO A 74 21.97 -0.41 -5.98
N ILE A 75 21.89 -1.70 -5.64
CA ILE A 75 21.28 -2.21 -4.40
C ILE A 75 22.00 -1.69 -3.14
N GLU A 76 23.32 -1.45 -3.24
CA GLU A 76 24.18 -1.05 -2.12
C GLU A 76 23.94 0.40 -1.68
N LYS A 77 23.36 1.24 -2.54
CA LYS A 77 23.10 2.65 -2.24
C LYS A 77 21.68 2.83 -1.68
N PRO A 78 21.42 3.80 -0.80
CA PRO A 78 20.07 4.11 -0.38
C PRO A 78 19.24 4.64 -1.58
N LEU A 79 17.99 4.21 -1.68
CA LEU A 79 17.05 4.76 -2.65
C LEU A 79 16.49 6.08 -2.11
N TYR A 80 16.65 7.17 -2.87
CA TYR A 80 16.14 8.48 -2.47
C TYR A 80 14.61 8.53 -2.56
N SER A 81 13.97 9.29 -1.67
CA SER A 81 12.54 9.54 -1.74
C SER A 81 12.22 10.47 -2.92
N VAL A 82 11.05 10.25 -3.53
CA VAL A 82 10.51 11.12 -4.58
C VAL A 82 9.97 12.39 -3.91
N GLU A 83 10.30 13.55 -4.47
CA GLU A 83 9.81 14.83 -3.97
C GLU A 83 8.36 15.05 -4.45
N ASP A 84 7.60 15.84 -3.70
CA ASP A 84 6.25 16.23 -4.12
C ASP A 84 6.31 17.43 -5.07
N ASN A 85 6.91 17.22 -6.24
CA ASN A 85 7.08 18.23 -7.29
C ASN A 85 6.29 17.90 -8.58
N GLY A 86 5.27 17.04 -8.48
CA GLY A 86 4.42 16.65 -9.62
C GLY A 86 5.04 15.56 -10.52
N LEU A 87 4.60 15.52 -11.79
CA LEU A 87 4.93 14.43 -12.74
C LEU A 87 6.23 14.65 -13.53
N ASP A 88 6.83 15.84 -13.53
CA ASP A 88 8.12 16.05 -14.22
C ASP A 88 9.27 16.02 -13.22
N GLN A 89 9.67 14.81 -12.85
CA GLN A 89 10.76 14.61 -11.89
C GLN A 89 11.55 13.32 -12.13
N ASN A 90 12.74 13.28 -11.56
CA ASN A 90 13.58 12.09 -11.55
C ASN A 90 12.99 11.02 -10.63
N LEU A 91 12.81 9.82 -11.16
CA LEU A 91 12.28 8.66 -10.45
C LEU A 91 13.41 7.66 -10.17
N PRO A 92 13.89 7.54 -8.93
CA PRO A 92 14.96 6.63 -8.61
C PRO A 92 14.42 5.21 -8.43
N LEU A 93 14.72 4.32 -9.38
CA LEU A 93 14.37 2.88 -9.32
C LEU A 93 15.62 2.02 -9.12
N ARG A 94 15.46 0.81 -8.59
CA ARG A 94 16.58 -0.13 -8.50
C ARG A 94 17.04 -0.60 -9.87
N ASP A 95 18.34 -0.80 -9.96
CA ASP A 95 18.97 -1.39 -11.14
C ASP A 95 18.68 -2.90 -11.23
N ASN A 96 18.60 -3.40 -12.47
CA ASN A 96 18.35 -4.83 -12.78
C ASN A 96 17.07 -5.44 -12.18
N ILE A 97 16.10 -4.61 -11.78
CA ILE A 97 14.79 -5.06 -11.29
C ILE A 97 13.70 -4.62 -12.28
N LEU A 98 12.79 -5.56 -12.55
CA LEU A 98 11.57 -5.30 -13.31
C LEU A 98 10.52 -4.68 -12.39
N TYR A 99 9.94 -3.57 -12.80
CA TYR A 99 8.88 -2.90 -12.07
C TYR A 99 7.54 -3.02 -12.81
N LYS A 100 6.45 -3.10 -12.06
CA LYS A 100 5.09 -2.86 -12.53
C LYS A 100 4.66 -1.47 -12.13
N MET A 101 3.98 -0.79 -13.04
CA MET A 101 3.43 0.52 -12.81
C MET A 101 1.91 0.44 -12.70
N ASP A 102 1.39 1.01 -11.61
CA ASP A 102 -0.03 1.24 -11.42
C ASP A 102 -0.30 2.73 -11.44
N ILE A 103 -1.40 3.10 -12.07
CA ILE A 103 -1.80 4.48 -12.30
C ILE A 103 -3.23 4.63 -11.80
N ASP A 104 -3.42 5.56 -10.88
CA ASP A 104 -4.73 6.01 -10.40
C ASP A 104 -4.76 7.53 -10.50
N MET A 105 -5.29 8.04 -11.61
CA MET A 105 -5.35 9.49 -11.86
C MET A 105 -6.78 9.96 -11.85
N LYS A 106 -7.04 11.05 -11.13
CA LYS A 106 -8.33 11.74 -11.10
C LYS A 106 -8.13 13.16 -11.63
N PHE A 107 -8.96 13.59 -12.57
CA PHE A 107 -8.79 14.91 -13.17
C PHE A 107 -10.11 15.50 -13.65
N PHE A 108 -10.14 16.82 -13.70
CA PHE A 108 -11.12 17.59 -14.43
C PHE A 108 -10.58 17.92 -15.81
N CYS A 109 -11.47 17.92 -16.79
CA CYS A 109 -11.17 18.41 -18.13
C CYS A 109 -11.89 19.74 -18.33
N LEU A 110 -11.19 20.73 -18.87
CA LEU A 110 -11.74 22.02 -19.25
C LEU A 110 -11.68 22.14 -20.76
N ASN A 111 -12.83 22.43 -21.37
CA ASN A 111 -12.92 22.74 -22.79
C ASN A 111 -12.90 24.25 -22.99
N GLU A 112 -11.93 24.76 -23.73
CA GLU A 112 -11.83 26.18 -24.06
C GLU A 112 -12.56 26.54 -25.36
N ASN A 113 -12.97 25.53 -26.13
CA ASN A 113 -13.63 25.71 -27.40
C ASN A 113 -15.13 25.44 -27.25
N ASP A 114 -15.94 26.52 -27.26
CA ASP A 114 -17.42 26.50 -27.24
C ASP A 114 -18.10 25.72 -28.40
N LEU A 115 -17.32 25.15 -29.30
CA LEU A 115 -17.80 24.51 -30.52
C LEU A 115 -18.38 23.10 -30.27
N SER A 116 -18.12 22.46 -29.14
CA SER A 116 -18.70 21.16 -28.81
C SER A 116 -20.01 21.32 -28.04
N ARG A 117 -21.14 21.04 -28.70
CA ARG A 117 -22.46 20.94 -28.02
C ARG A 117 -22.56 19.81 -26.99
N ASN A 118 -21.63 18.85 -27.03
CA ASN A 118 -21.64 17.69 -26.16
C ASN A 118 -20.34 17.69 -25.35
N ASN A 119 -20.48 17.58 -24.03
CA ASN A 119 -19.36 17.55 -23.08
C ASN A 119 -18.63 16.19 -23.04
N LEU A 120 -19.06 15.23 -23.87
CA LEU A 120 -18.53 13.87 -23.93
C LEU A 120 -17.45 13.76 -25.00
N GLU A 121 -16.24 13.48 -24.57
CA GLU A 121 -15.08 13.33 -25.43
C GLU A 121 -14.33 12.02 -25.17
N VAL A 122 -13.35 11.71 -26.03
CA VAL A 122 -12.53 10.50 -25.90
C VAL A 122 -11.08 10.91 -25.71
N LEU A 123 -10.58 10.73 -24.50
CA LEU A 123 -9.17 10.85 -24.17
C LEU A 123 -8.42 9.60 -24.65
N ASP A 124 -7.39 9.81 -25.47
CA ASP A 124 -6.43 8.75 -25.81
C ASP A 124 -5.19 8.87 -24.93
N PHE A 125 -5.19 8.11 -23.84
CA PHE A 125 -4.10 8.04 -22.86
C PHE A 125 -3.02 7.06 -23.33
N GLN A 126 -1.79 7.54 -23.43
CA GLN A 126 -0.63 6.75 -23.87
C GLN A 126 0.50 6.84 -22.87
N VAL A 127 1.10 5.69 -22.54
CA VAL A 127 2.39 5.63 -21.85
C VAL A 127 3.45 5.26 -22.87
N ARG A 128 4.41 6.16 -23.04
CA ARG A 128 5.57 5.98 -23.91
C ARG A 128 6.82 5.85 -23.08
N VAL A 129 7.79 5.13 -23.59
CA VAL A 129 9.08 4.95 -22.91
C VAL A 129 10.23 5.16 -23.87
N ARG A 130 11.38 5.47 -23.28
CA ARG A 130 12.64 5.57 -24.00
C ARG A 130 13.64 4.59 -23.40
N ASN A 131 14.23 3.76 -24.26
CA ASN A 131 15.22 2.77 -23.88
C ASN A 131 16.66 3.32 -24.10
N ASN A 132 17.62 2.85 -23.30
CA ASN A 132 19.07 3.06 -23.45
C ASN A 132 19.61 2.76 -24.85
N TYR A 133 19.08 1.72 -25.50
CA TYR A 133 19.60 1.24 -26.79
C TYR A 133 19.16 2.09 -27.99
N GLN A 134 18.14 2.93 -27.82
CA GLN A 134 17.65 3.81 -28.88
C GLN A 134 18.55 5.04 -29.00
N LYS A 135 19.43 5.04 -30.01
CA LYS A 135 20.24 6.21 -30.40
C LYS A 135 19.37 7.40 -30.85
N THR A 136 18.15 7.14 -31.33
CA THR A 136 17.20 8.18 -31.72
C THR A 136 16.38 8.66 -30.52
N LYS A 137 15.91 9.92 -30.56
CA LYS A 137 15.00 10.49 -29.55
C LYS A 137 13.57 9.90 -29.60
N ALA A 138 13.35 8.84 -30.39
CA ALA A 138 12.04 8.24 -30.57
C ALA A 138 11.61 7.53 -29.29
N THR A 139 10.35 7.72 -28.87
CA THR A 139 9.75 6.99 -27.76
C THR A 139 8.82 5.90 -28.29
N SER A 140 8.81 4.74 -27.66
CA SER A 140 7.91 3.63 -28.01
C SER A 140 6.70 3.61 -27.08
N VAL A 141 5.51 3.40 -27.62
CA VAL A 141 4.28 3.26 -26.83
C VAL A 141 4.26 1.86 -26.20
N ILE A 142 4.18 1.77 -24.88
CA ILE A 142 4.05 0.49 -24.15
C ILE A 142 2.63 0.24 -23.66
N TYR A 143 1.84 1.30 -23.52
CA TYR A 143 0.44 1.19 -23.13
C TYR A 143 -0.37 2.31 -23.80
N ARG A 144 -1.59 1.97 -24.23
CA ARG A 144 -2.53 2.90 -24.84
C ARG A 144 -3.94 2.50 -24.48
N ARG A 145 -4.76 3.46 -24.05
CA ARG A 145 -6.18 3.25 -23.77
C ARG A 145 -6.98 4.49 -24.14
N LYS A 146 -8.09 4.26 -24.85
CA LYS A 146 -9.10 5.28 -25.12
C LYS A 146 -10.16 5.25 -24.04
N ILE A 147 -10.49 6.41 -23.48
CA ILE A 147 -11.34 6.55 -22.30
C ILE A 147 -12.35 7.66 -22.58
N PRO A 148 -13.66 7.39 -22.45
CA PRO A 148 -14.64 8.46 -22.53
C PRO A 148 -14.50 9.36 -21.31
N ILE A 149 -14.45 10.67 -21.52
CA ILE A 149 -14.33 11.67 -20.47
C ILE A 149 -15.41 12.74 -20.65
N THR A 150 -15.72 13.41 -19.54
CA THR A 150 -16.59 14.59 -19.53
C THR A 150 -15.74 15.84 -19.31
N CYS A 151 -15.86 16.83 -20.20
CA CYS A 151 -15.17 18.12 -20.10
C CYS A 151 -16.16 19.22 -19.71
N LEU A 152 -15.75 20.09 -18.79
CA LEU A 152 -16.51 21.25 -18.37
C LEU A 152 -16.36 22.36 -19.42
N ASN A 153 -17.46 23.00 -19.78
CA ASN A 153 -17.46 24.26 -20.52
C ASN A 153 -17.93 25.44 -19.63
N GLU A 154 -17.69 26.69 -20.06
CA GLU A 154 -18.08 27.91 -19.33
C GLU A 154 -19.59 28.03 -19.10
N HIS A 155 -20.39 27.37 -19.94
CA HIS A 155 -21.85 27.36 -19.84
C HIS A 155 -22.41 26.26 -18.93
N ASP A 156 -21.57 25.33 -18.47
CA ASP A 156 -22.02 24.27 -17.58
C ASP A 156 -22.23 24.82 -16.16
N SER A 157 -23.44 24.62 -15.65
CA SER A 157 -23.76 24.97 -14.27
C SER A 157 -24.64 23.91 -13.64
N ILE A 158 -24.46 23.73 -12.33
CA ILE A 158 -25.29 22.84 -11.52
C ILE A 158 -26.61 23.56 -11.23
N VAL A 159 -27.73 22.93 -11.59
CA VAL A 159 -29.07 23.44 -11.26
C VAL A 159 -29.34 23.23 -9.77
N GLU A 160 -29.79 24.28 -9.06
CA GLU A 160 -29.98 24.26 -7.60
C GLU A 160 -30.96 23.16 -7.13
N ASP A 161 -31.99 22.88 -7.92
CA ASP A 161 -32.99 21.84 -7.64
C ASP A 161 -32.38 20.42 -7.59
N GLU A 162 -31.30 20.18 -8.31
CA GLU A 162 -30.62 18.89 -8.35
C GLU A 162 -29.69 18.67 -7.15
N ILE A 163 -29.22 19.76 -6.52
CA ILE A 163 -28.37 19.70 -5.33
C ILE A 163 -29.12 19.00 -4.21
N HIS A 164 -30.39 19.33 -3.97
CA HIS A 164 -31.20 18.73 -2.92
C HIS A 164 -31.52 17.24 -3.16
N LYS A 165 -31.49 16.80 -4.42
CA LYS A 165 -31.85 15.44 -4.83
C LYS A 165 -30.66 14.49 -4.89
N TYR A 166 -29.48 15.00 -5.26
CA TYR A 166 -28.33 14.16 -5.60
C TYR A 166 -27.05 14.44 -4.81
N GLY A 167 -26.96 15.55 -4.06
CA GLY A 167 -25.74 15.96 -3.37
C GLY A 167 -25.96 16.48 -1.94
N LYS A 168 -24.91 16.41 -1.10
CA LYS A 168 -24.89 17.12 0.19
C LYS A 168 -24.42 18.57 0.04
N ASN A 169 -23.63 18.85 -0.99
CA ASN A 169 -23.10 20.17 -1.32
C ASN A 169 -22.79 20.26 -2.83
N ARG A 170 -22.62 21.49 -3.35
CA ARG A 170 -22.35 21.76 -4.78
C ARG A 170 -21.03 21.14 -5.25
N LEU A 171 -20.00 21.12 -4.40
CA LEU A 171 -18.70 20.52 -4.72
C LEU A 171 -18.80 19.00 -4.95
N ALA A 172 -19.55 18.27 -4.13
CA ALA A 172 -19.71 16.83 -4.29
C ALA A 172 -20.48 16.48 -5.57
N MET A 173 -21.45 17.31 -5.96
CA MET A 173 -22.13 17.14 -7.25
C MET A 173 -21.17 17.41 -8.41
N TYR A 174 -20.36 18.47 -8.29
CA TYR A 174 -19.33 18.79 -9.29
C TYR A 174 -18.32 17.64 -9.48
N GLN A 175 -17.82 17.09 -8.36
CA GLN A 175 -16.96 15.92 -8.37
C GLN A 175 -17.64 14.65 -8.90
N ARG A 176 -18.96 14.55 -8.84
CA ARG A 176 -19.66 13.36 -9.33
C ARG A 176 -19.84 13.37 -10.84
N GLU A 177 -20.06 14.54 -11.43
CA GLU A 177 -20.41 14.68 -12.84
C GLU A 177 -19.19 14.89 -13.75
N TRP A 178 -18.22 15.71 -13.31
CA TRP A 178 -17.09 16.12 -14.15
C TRP A 178 -15.74 15.52 -13.73
N LEU A 179 -15.67 14.78 -12.62
CA LEU A 179 -14.44 14.11 -12.23
C LEU A 179 -14.23 12.85 -13.07
N ASN A 180 -13.21 12.89 -13.90
CA ASN A 180 -12.76 11.73 -14.67
C ASN A 180 -11.73 10.95 -13.87
N SER A 181 -11.68 9.64 -14.10
CA SER A 181 -10.67 8.78 -13.47
C SER A 181 -10.08 7.81 -14.47
N ILE A 182 -8.78 7.53 -14.31
CA ILE A 182 -8.03 6.54 -15.06
C ILE A 182 -7.40 5.59 -14.06
N TYR A 183 -7.82 4.32 -14.15
CA TYR A 183 -7.27 3.25 -13.36
C TYR A 183 -6.60 2.20 -14.25
N VAL A 184 -5.32 1.95 -13.97
CA VAL A 184 -4.49 0.93 -14.61
C VAL A 184 -3.74 0.18 -13.50
N ASP A 185 -3.98 -1.12 -13.36
CA ASP A 185 -3.33 -1.99 -12.37
C ASP A 185 -2.62 -3.13 -13.10
N ASP A 186 -1.34 -3.36 -12.79
CA ASP A 186 -0.57 -4.54 -13.24
C ASP A 186 -0.41 -4.73 -14.77
N LEU A 187 -0.73 -3.74 -15.61
CA LEU A 187 -0.64 -3.85 -17.07
C LEU A 187 0.66 -3.32 -17.68
N ILE A 188 1.42 -2.52 -16.94
CA ILE A 188 2.56 -1.78 -17.50
C ILE A 188 3.85 -2.24 -16.83
N TYR A 189 4.77 -2.75 -17.65
CA TYR A 189 6.04 -3.31 -17.23
C TYR A 189 7.20 -2.38 -17.58
N ILE A 190 8.04 -2.09 -16.59
CA ILE A 190 9.19 -1.19 -16.69
C ILE A 190 10.48 -1.98 -16.49
N PRO A 191 11.07 -2.58 -17.55
CA PRO A 191 12.37 -3.24 -17.48
C PRO A 191 13.51 -2.27 -17.16
N SER A 192 14.66 -2.81 -16.74
CA SER A 192 15.85 -2.05 -16.31
C SER A 192 16.40 -1.10 -17.37
N GLU A 193 16.19 -1.42 -18.64
CA GLU A 193 16.71 -0.71 -19.80
C GLU A 193 16.01 0.64 -20.07
N ILE A 194 14.84 0.85 -19.46
CA ILE A 194 14.07 2.09 -19.63
C ILE A 194 14.70 3.21 -18.81
N ARG A 195 14.90 4.35 -19.48
CA ARG A 195 15.47 5.60 -18.95
C ARG A 195 14.46 6.70 -18.77
N GLN A 196 13.34 6.64 -19.49
CA GLN A 196 12.33 7.68 -19.44
C GLN A 196 10.96 7.09 -19.65
N ILE A 197 9.99 7.56 -18.87
CA ILE A 197 8.56 7.31 -19.05
C ILE A 197 7.93 8.64 -19.43
N GLN A 198 7.02 8.62 -20.40
CA GLN A 198 6.23 9.77 -20.79
C GLN A 198 4.75 9.40 -20.75
N TYR A 199 3.96 10.21 -20.06
CA TYR A 199 2.50 10.14 -20.10
C TYR A 199 2.02 11.15 -21.11
N HIS A 200 1.22 10.71 -22.06
CA HIS A 200 0.71 11.55 -23.13
C HIS A 200 -0.81 11.45 -23.16
N PHE A 201 -1.47 12.58 -22.95
CA PHE A 201 -2.91 12.72 -22.99
C PHE A 201 -3.27 13.36 -24.33
N VAL A 202 -3.83 12.61 -25.26
CA VAL A 202 -4.18 13.17 -26.58
C VAL A 202 -5.61 13.70 -26.51
N LEU A 203 -5.73 15.02 -26.32
CA LEU A 203 -6.98 15.79 -26.35
C LEU A 203 -6.72 17.13 -27.04
N PRO A 204 -7.26 17.38 -28.25
CA PRO A 204 -7.02 18.64 -28.94
C PRO A 204 -7.81 19.79 -28.31
N GLY A 205 -7.12 20.88 -27.94
CA GLY A 205 -7.76 22.14 -27.54
C GLY A 205 -8.38 22.15 -26.14
N GLN A 206 -7.83 21.37 -25.20
CA GLN A 206 -8.35 21.23 -23.85
C GLN A 206 -7.25 21.26 -22.79
N ARG A 207 -7.64 21.60 -21.57
CA ARG A 207 -6.78 21.63 -20.39
C ARG A 207 -7.21 20.55 -19.39
N LEU A 208 -6.24 19.94 -18.72
CA LEU A 208 -6.48 18.95 -17.68
C LEU A 208 -6.04 19.50 -16.32
N ILE A 209 -6.88 19.33 -15.31
CA ILE A 209 -6.56 19.66 -13.92
C ILE A 209 -6.53 18.35 -13.14
N LEU A 210 -5.32 17.89 -12.81
CA LEU A 210 -5.12 16.69 -11.99
C LEU A 210 -5.45 17.00 -10.53
N GLN A 211 -6.20 16.12 -9.89
CA GLN A 211 -6.43 16.18 -8.46
C GLN A 211 -5.21 15.68 -7.69
N PRO A 212 -4.95 16.21 -6.50
CA PRO A 212 -3.82 15.80 -5.66
C PRO A 212 -3.94 14.36 -5.13
N GLU A 213 -5.13 13.76 -5.21
CA GLU A 213 -5.36 12.35 -4.89
C GLU A 213 -4.84 11.39 -5.98
N SER A 214 -4.36 11.93 -7.10
CA SER A 214 -3.80 11.14 -8.20
C SER A 214 -2.43 10.58 -7.81
N ASN A 215 -2.21 9.32 -8.14
CA ASN A 215 -1.11 8.53 -7.64
C ASN A 215 -0.54 7.65 -8.73
N ILE A 216 0.79 7.56 -8.76
CA ILE A 216 1.50 6.57 -9.57
C ILE A 216 2.35 5.72 -8.65
N TYR A 217 2.16 4.40 -8.75
CA TYR A 217 2.88 3.42 -7.95
C TYR A 217 3.79 2.59 -8.84
N MET A 218 5.04 2.48 -8.42
CA MET A 218 6.02 1.61 -9.04
C MET A 218 6.33 0.48 -8.06
N ARG A 219 6.01 -0.76 -8.43
CA ARG A 219 6.20 -1.94 -7.56
C ARG A 219 7.18 -2.89 -8.19
N MET A 220 8.14 -3.41 -7.43
CA MET A 220 9.02 -4.47 -7.93
C MET A 220 8.21 -5.72 -8.26
N GLU A 221 8.53 -6.37 -9.39
CA GLU A 221 7.99 -7.67 -9.73
C GLU A 221 8.85 -8.77 -9.14
N PHE A 222 8.29 -9.54 -8.22
CA PHE A 222 8.91 -10.77 -7.74
C PHE A 222 8.42 -11.97 -8.55
N LYS A 223 9.33 -12.87 -8.91
CA LYS A 223 9.00 -14.15 -9.58
C LYS A 223 8.06 -15.04 -8.74
N GLN A 224 8.07 -14.88 -7.42
CA GLN A 224 7.24 -15.65 -6.49
C GLN A 224 5.94 -14.89 -6.19
N GLY A 225 4.79 -15.48 -6.54
CA GLY A 225 3.47 -14.84 -6.40
C GLY A 225 3.11 -14.40 -4.98
N ILE A 226 3.59 -15.12 -3.95
CA ILE A 226 3.36 -14.77 -2.54
C ILE A 226 3.95 -13.39 -2.22
N ARG A 227 5.17 -13.09 -2.66
CA ARG A 227 5.81 -11.79 -2.38
C ARG A 227 5.04 -10.63 -3.03
N ASN A 228 4.54 -10.83 -4.25
CA ASN A 228 3.67 -9.84 -4.91
C ASN A 228 2.35 -9.64 -4.16
N MET A 229 1.73 -10.73 -3.67
CA MET A 229 0.52 -10.63 -2.84
C MET A 229 0.78 -9.86 -1.54
N MET A 230 1.92 -10.14 -0.90
CA MET A 230 2.35 -9.48 0.33
C MET A 230 2.62 -7.99 0.13
N LEU A 231 3.20 -7.61 -1.02
CA LEU A 231 3.36 -6.20 -1.42
C LEU A 231 2.01 -5.49 -1.55
N ARG A 232 1.06 -6.11 -2.27
CA ARG A 232 -0.26 -5.52 -2.54
C ARG A 232 -1.07 -5.33 -1.25
N TRP A 233 -1.02 -6.30 -0.35
CA TRP A 233 -1.79 -6.30 0.90
C TRP A 233 -0.89 -6.13 2.12
N LYS A 234 0.05 -5.18 2.08
CA LYS A 234 1.08 -4.98 3.13
C LYS A 234 0.52 -4.97 4.55
N LYS A 235 -0.53 -4.17 4.80
CA LYS A 235 -1.14 -4.06 6.14
C LYS A 235 -1.76 -5.38 6.60
N LEU A 236 -2.53 -6.02 5.74
CA LEU A 236 -3.22 -7.28 6.05
C LEU A 236 -2.20 -8.41 6.25
N THR A 237 -1.21 -8.52 5.37
CA THR A 237 -0.11 -9.47 5.47
C THR A 237 0.66 -9.27 6.77
N TYR A 238 0.90 -8.02 7.16
CA TYR A 238 1.62 -7.72 8.38
C TYR A 238 0.85 -8.18 9.62
N LEU A 239 -0.45 -7.91 9.66
CA LEU A 239 -1.32 -8.35 10.75
C LEU A 239 -1.41 -9.88 10.83
N ILE A 240 -1.70 -10.54 9.70
CA ILE A 240 -1.78 -12.02 9.63
C ILE A 240 -0.44 -12.64 10.03
N GLY A 241 0.67 -12.08 9.55
CA GLY A 241 2.02 -12.54 9.86
C GLY A 241 2.34 -12.49 11.35
N ILE A 242 2.05 -11.36 12.01
CA ILE A 242 2.18 -11.23 13.47
C ILE A 242 1.33 -12.30 14.17
N THR A 243 0.09 -12.50 13.76
CA THR A 243 -0.80 -13.50 14.38
C THR A 243 -0.24 -14.92 14.25
N VAL A 244 0.29 -15.29 13.08
CA VAL A 244 0.90 -16.62 12.87
C VAL A 244 2.12 -16.82 13.77
N PHE A 245 3.03 -15.84 13.83
CA PHE A 245 4.21 -15.92 14.71
C PHE A 245 3.82 -15.92 16.19
N TYR A 246 2.80 -15.14 16.57
CA TYR A 246 2.24 -15.12 17.92
C TYR A 246 1.72 -16.50 18.32
N ILE A 247 0.91 -17.15 17.48
CA ILE A 247 0.41 -18.51 17.71
C ILE A 247 1.58 -19.49 17.85
N PHE A 248 2.57 -19.42 16.95
CA PHE A 248 3.73 -20.31 16.99
C PHE A 248 4.51 -20.19 18.31
N ILE A 249 4.88 -18.97 18.70
CA ILE A 249 5.61 -18.72 19.96
C ILE A 249 4.76 -19.15 21.17
N THR A 250 3.45 -18.87 21.14
CA THR A 250 2.53 -19.28 22.19
C THR A 250 2.49 -20.80 22.34
N THR A 251 2.37 -21.54 21.23
CA THR A 251 2.38 -23.01 21.26
C THR A 251 3.70 -23.56 21.80
N LEU A 252 4.84 -23.00 21.41
CA LEU A 252 6.15 -23.39 21.95
C LEU A 252 6.25 -23.12 23.45
N PHE A 253 5.72 -21.98 23.92
CA PHE A 253 5.69 -21.63 25.33
C PHE A 253 4.84 -22.60 26.15
N PHE A 254 3.67 -22.99 25.63
CA PHE A 254 2.80 -23.99 26.24
C PHE A 254 3.46 -25.37 26.30
N ILE A 255 4.09 -25.82 25.20
CA ILE A 255 4.80 -27.10 25.15
C ILE A 255 5.96 -27.11 26.16
N SER A 256 6.76 -26.04 26.20
CA SER A 256 7.90 -25.91 27.13
C SER A 256 7.45 -25.92 28.59
N THR A 257 6.40 -25.15 28.92
CA THR A 257 5.85 -25.08 30.27
C THR A 257 5.21 -26.40 30.69
N GLY A 258 4.44 -27.03 29.80
CA GLY A 258 3.84 -28.34 30.02
C GLY A 258 4.89 -29.43 30.25
N SER A 259 5.94 -29.44 29.43
CA SER A 259 7.07 -30.38 29.57
C SER A 259 7.82 -30.17 30.88
N SER A 260 8.09 -28.91 31.25
CA SER A 260 8.77 -28.57 32.51
C SER A 260 7.95 -28.99 33.73
N PHE A 261 6.63 -28.74 33.71
CA PHE A 261 5.75 -29.14 34.79
C PHE A 261 5.63 -30.66 34.91
N TYR A 262 5.53 -31.36 33.77
CA TYR A 262 5.54 -32.83 33.72
C TYR A 262 6.83 -33.39 34.34
N TYR A 263 7.98 -32.83 33.98
CA TYR A 263 9.28 -33.24 34.51
C TYR A 263 9.40 -33.00 36.02
N MET A 264 9.02 -31.82 36.52
CA MET A 264 9.01 -31.52 37.95
C MET A 264 8.10 -32.47 38.73
N LYS A 265 6.89 -32.73 38.22
CA LYS A 265 5.98 -33.69 38.85
C LYS A 265 6.58 -35.09 38.90
N SER A 266 7.22 -35.53 37.82
CA SER A 266 7.89 -36.84 37.76
C SER A 266 9.04 -36.97 38.76
N GLN A 267 9.81 -35.90 39.02
CA GLN A 267 10.90 -35.94 40.01
C GLN A 267 10.40 -35.97 41.46
N ASN A 268 9.32 -35.24 41.79
CA ASN A 268 8.76 -35.22 43.14
C ASN A 268 8.18 -36.58 43.59
N PHE A 269 7.89 -37.50 42.65
CA PHE A 269 7.52 -38.88 42.97
C PHE A 269 8.71 -39.76 43.39
N ILE A 270 9.96 -39.32 43.15
CA ILE A 270 11.17 -40.12 43.36
C ILE A 270 11.89 -39.78 44.67
N THR A 271 11.56 -38.67 45.35
CA THR A 271 12.04 -38.38 46.70
C THR A 271 11.07 -38.95 47.74
N PRO A 272 11.31 -40.15 48.32
CA PRO A 272 10.58 -40.55 49.51
C PRO A 272 10.89 -39.55 50.63
N VAL A 273 9.83 -39.02 51.23
CA VAL A 273 9.91 -38.29 52.49
C VAL A 273 10.62 -39.22 53.48
N ALA A 274 11.85 -38.88 53.86
CA ALA A 274 12.52 -39.55 54.95
C ALA A 274 11.67 -39.28 56.21
N ASP A 275 11.04 -40.32 56.73
CA ASP A 275 10.35 -40.31 58.01
C ASP A 275 11.32 -39.81 59.08
N ILE A 276 11.15 -38.55 59.50
CA ILE A 276 11.75 -38.02 60.71
C ILE A 276 10.97 -38.68 61.85
N LYS A 277 11.48 -39.82 62.33
CA LYS A 277 11.09 -40.35 63.64
C LYS A 277 11.68 -39.43 64.72
N LEU A 278 10.78 -38.93 65.58
CA LEU A 278 11.05 -38.17 66.81
C LEU A 278 12.18 -38.80 67.64
#